data_AF-A0A9N9SSJ6-F1
#
_entry.id   AF-A0A9N9SSJ6-F1
#
_cell.length_a   1.000
_cell.length_b   1.000
_cell.length_c   1.000
_cell.angle_alpha   90.00
_cell.angle_beta   90.00
_cell.angle_gamma   90.00
#
_symmetry.space_group_name_H-M   'P 1'
#
loop_
_entity.id
_entity.type
_entity.pdbx_description
1 polymer ?
#
loop_
_entity_poly.entity_id
_entity_poly.type
_entity_poly.pdbx_seq_one_letter_code
_entity_poly.pdbx_strand_id
1 'polypeptide(L)'
;MAPPYRKQYKIILLLLIFCLSDTGGQYDEYTRYSNGYQQNIPNSYDEFGPRPPYIPNNPEYDHSSTYLYKGRRYGQNYNSNYYGQRPGDPRIRGQDERFSYDRAGIAEPILPGILGGWREDLQGKKRDQTREKLRDVFVDTVYGTVQGFQVYLFDNPDPESLYRPGSEFIERQQGIASAFLGIPYAQPPVFEGRFKPPRLHKSWQLMQAVDFGPACPQPARYTGATLGIRDVDEDCLYLNVFTPDITEGTGHKYPVMIYIHGGDFIHGASNTFPGHIMATFYKVVVVTFNYRLGALGFLSTGDVNSPGNYGILDQAMAVKWVYDNAEHFNGDRDSITLFGPGAGAASAGLLMVAPQTSHIVTKVIAQSGSAVADWAMIFDRYRAQNTSRVFGRQIGCSIESSWKLVNCLKNSRSAFEIGNAEFPPEVGLFPWAPVIEMNVTVPDYEGWDRKDWHFISDNVETLIKKRSFNQGLRYMSSVTLQEAAGFITSNKTLEPNFRINQDFF
;
A
#
# COMPACT_ATOMS: atom_id res chain seq x y z
N MET A 1 21.98 -49.74 -34.86
CA MET A 1 20.94 -49.44 -33.86
C MET A 1 21.35 -48.19 -33.10
N ALA A 2 20.75 -47.07 -33.48
CA ALA A 2 20.63 -45.83 -32.73
C ALA A 2 19.47 -45.06 -33.37
N PRO A 3 18.59 -44.45 -32.58
CA PRO A 3 17.97 -43.22 -33.08
C PRO A 3 17.96 -42.09 -32.04
N PRO A 4 17.76 -40.85 -32.52
CA PRO A 4 18.19 -39.63 -31.84
C PRO A 4 17.04 -38.79 -31.27
N TYR A 5 17.45 -37.81 -30.46
CA TYR A 5 16.68 -36.66 -29.96
C TYR A 5 15.70 -36.06 -31.00
N ARG A 6 14.42 -35.92 -30.61
CA ARG A 6 13.43 -35.10 -31.33
C ARG A 6 13.13 -33.83 -30.53
N LYS A 7 13.62 -32.68 -31.02
CA LYS A 7 13.01 -31.36 -30.79
C LYS A 7 11.78 -31.27 -31.72
N GLN A 8 10.61 -30.92 -31.17
CA GLN A 8 9.47 -30.48 -31.99
C GLN A 8 9.37 -28.96 -31.94
N TYR A 9 9.67 -28.34 -33.08
CA TYR A 9 9.20 -27.00 -33.42
C TYR A 9 7.78 -27.13 -33.96
N LYS A 10 6.85 -26.30 -33.48
CA LYS A 10 5.57 -26.05 -34.19
C LYS A 10 5.53 -24.61 -34.66
N ILE A 11 5.38 -24.52 -35.98
CA ILE A 11 5.27 -23.36 -36.86
C ILE A 11 3.90 -22.71 -36.63
N ILE A 12 3.86 -21.39 -36.45
CA ILE A 12 2.62 -20.59 -36.48
C ILE A 12 2.45 -20.07 -37.90
N LEU A 13 1.31 -20.40 -38.50
CA LEU A 13 0.88 -20.04 -39.84
C LEU A 13 0.27 -18.61 -39.81
N LEU A 14 0.85 -17.69 -40.58
CA LEU A 14 0.30 -16.36 -40.85
C LEU A 14 -0.60 -16.43 -42.10
N LEU A 15 -1.87 -16.07 -41.94
CA LEU A 15 -2.82 -15.90 -43.05
C LEU A 15 -3.12 -14.40 -43.23
N LEU A 16 -2.66 -13.88 -44.36
CA LEU A 16 -3.00 -12.56 -44.93
C LEU A 16 -4.25 -12.72 -45.80
N ILE A 17 -5.25 -11.85 -45.61
CA ILE A 17 -6.32 -11.63 -46.59
C ILE A 17 -6.42 -10.12 -46.84
N PHE A 18 -6.24 -9.74 -48.10
CA PHE A 18 -6.56 -8.43 -48.68
C PHE A 18 -8.04 -8.40 -49.08
N CYS A 19 -8.71 -7.26 -48.93
CA CYS A 19 -9.65 -6.77 -49.95
C CYS A 19 -9.93 -5.26 -49.82
N LEU A 20 -10.07 -4.64 -50.99
CA LEU A 20 -10.14 -3.21 -51.31
C LEU A 20 -11.56 -2.62 -51.18
N SER A 21 -11.58 -1.29 -50.97
CA SER A 21 -12.48 -0.24 -51.51
C SER A 21 -14.00 -0.45 -51.54
N ASP A 22 -14.77 0.52 -51.03
CA ASP A 22 -15.45 1.47 -51.91
C ASP A 22 -16.00 2.73 -51.18
N THR A 23 -16.46 3.66 -52.00
CA THR A 23 -16.61 5.11 -51.88
C THR A 23 -18.04 5.62 -51.58
N GLY A 24 -18.15 6.92 -51.27
CA GLY A 24 -19.40 7.73 -51.35
C GLY A 24 -19.95 8.14 -49.97
N GLY A 25 -20.33 9.38 -49.66
CA GLY A 25 -20.54 10.59 -50.47
C GLY A 25 -21.71 11.38 -49.89
N GLN A 26 -21.43 12.65 -49.54
CA GLN A 26 -22.32 13.84 -49.44
C GLN A 26 -23.55 13.91 -48.49
N TYR A 27 -23.39 14.83 -47.52
CA TYR A 27 -24.21 16.01 -47.17
C TYR A 27 -25.68 16.14 -47.62
N ASP A 28 -26.54 16.52 -46.67
CA ASP A 28 -27.62 17.53 -46.84
C ASP A 28 -27.99 18.21 -45.50
N GLU A 29 -27.45 19.41 -45.32
CA GLU A 29 -28.13 20.73 -45.23
C GLU A 29 -29.46 21.00 -44.43
N TYR A 30 -29.50 22.24 -43.89
CA TYR A 30 -30.64 23.13 -43.52
C TYR A 30 -31.15 23.26 -42.05
N THR A 31 -30.59 24.28 -41.35
CA THR A 31 -31.21 25.46 -40.66
C THR A 31 -32.38 25.29 -39.65
N ARG A 32 -32.56 26.07 -38.57
CA ARG A 32 -32.77 27.54 -38.44
C ARG A 32 -32.88 27.99 -36.95
N TYR A 33 -32.40 29.21 -36.64
CA TYR A 33 -32.94 30.30 -35.77
C TYR A 33 -33.52 29.97 -34.36
N SER A 34 -33.35 30.75 -33.27
CA SER A 34 -33.30 32.22 -33.14
C SER A 34 -32.69 32.71 -31.80
N ASN A 35 -32.20 33.95 -31.84
CA ASN A 35 -31.69 34.84 -30.77
C ASN A 35 -32.61 35.08 -29.56
N GLY A 36 -32.01 35.56 -28.45
CA GLY A 36 -32.64 36.64 -27.67
C GLY A 36 -32.18 36.86 -26.21
N TYR A 37 -31.40 37.94 -26.02
CA TYR A 37 -31.40 38.89 -24.89
C TYR A 37 -30.43 38.79 -23.69
N GLN A 38 -29.72 39.92 -23.54
CA GLN A 38 -28.76 40.39 -22.53
C GLN A 38 -29.41 40.68 -21.17
N GLN A 39 -28.62 40.69 -20.08
CA GLN A 39 -28.27 41.93 -19.37
C GLN A 39 -27.17 41.73 -18.30
N ASN A 40 -26.23 42.69 -18.31
CA ASN A 40 -25.11 42.87 -17.39
C ASN A 40 -25.54 43.57 -16.10
N ILE A 41 -24.95 43.17 -14.96
CA ILE A 41 -24.68 44.07 -13.83
C ILE A 41 -23.24 43.78 -13.35
N PRO A 42 -22.34 44.78 -13.26
CA PRO A 42 -20.94 44.59 -12.89
C PRO A 42 -20.74 44.71 -11.38
N ASN A 43 -19.97 43.79 -10.78
CA ASN A 43 -19.34 44.03 -9.49
C ASN A 43 -17.82 43.94 -9.67
N SER A 44 -17.19 45.11 -9.52
CA SER A 44 -15.75 45.34 -9.44
C SER A 44 -15.16 44.65 -8.22
N TYR A 45 -14.12 43.83 -8.41
CA TYR A 45 -12.92 43.69 -7.56
C TYR A 45 -12.06 42.57 -8.18
N ASP A 46 -11.24 42.90 -9.17
CA ASP A 46 -10.10 42.05 -9.60
C ASP A 46 -9.16 42.90 -10.46
N GLU A 47 -8.22 43.58 -9.81
CA GLU A 47 -7.14 44.29 -10.50
C GLU A 47 -5.79 43.99 -9.85
N PHE A 48 -5.41 42.71 -9.73
CA PHE A 48 -4.01 42.25 -9.67
C PHE A 48 -3.91 40.76 -10.08
N GLY A 49 -3.88 40.50 -11.39
CA GLY A 49 -3.53 39.20 -11.97
C GLY A 49 -2.50 39.36 -13.10
N PRO A 50 -1.52 38.45 -13.25
CA PRO A 50 -0.47 38.56 -14.26
C PRO A 50 -1.02 38.33 -15.69
N ARG A 51 -0.58 39.17 -16.65
CA ARG A 51 -0.96 39.08 -18.07
C ARG A 51 -0.44 37.77 -18.72
N PRO A 52 -1.18 37.15 -19.65
CA PRO A 52 -0.73 35.94 -20.34
C PRO A 52 0.38 36.24 -21.38
N PRO A 53 1.31 35.29 -21.62
CA PRO A 53 2.42 35.47 -22.56
C PRO A 53 1.98 35.29 -24.03
N TYR A 54 2.62 36.05 -24.91
CA TYR A 54 2.47 36.00 -26.38
C TYR A 54 3.27 34.83 -26.98
N ILE A 55 2.65 34.05 -27.88
CA ILE A 55 3.28 32.94 -28.61
C ILE A 55 3.52 33.39 -30.07
N PRO A 56 4.75 33.28 -30.62
CA PRO A 56 5.02 33.59 -32.02
C PRO A 56 4.52 32.47 -32.96
N ASN A 57 3.86 32.86 -34.05
CA ASN A 57 3.49 31.95 -35.15
C ASN A 57 4.71 31.63 -36.01
N ASN A 58 5.09 30.35 -36.11
CA ASN A 58 6.02 29.87 -37.15
C ASN A 58 5.33 28.77 -38.00
N PRO A 59 5.26 28.85 -39.34
CA PRO A 59 4.32 28.07 -40.15
C PRO A 59 4.80 26.69 -40.64
N GLU A 60 5.95 26.18 -40.20
CA GLU A 60 6.58 24.99 -40.82
C GLU A 60 6.41 23.66 -40.07
N TYR A 61 5.57 23.58 -39.04
CA TYR A 61 5.14 22.29 -38.49
C TYR A 61 3.63 22.14 -38.65
N ASP A 62 3.23 21.22 -39.53
CA ASP A 62 1.85 20.83 -39.76
C ASP A 62 1.24 20.24 -38.47
N HIS A 63 0.41 21.05 -37.80
CA HIS A 63 -0.31 20.75 -36.57
C HIS A 63 -1.48 19.75 -36.77
N SER A 64 -1.32 18.72 -37.62
CA SER A 64 -2.39 17.75 -37.91
C SER A 64 -1.97 16.28 -37.98
N SER A 65 -0.69 15.94 -37.75
CA SER A 65 -0.24 14.54 -37.86
C SER A 65 -0.41 13.73 -36.57
N THR A 66 -1.45 12.89 -36.54
CA THR A 66 -1.53 11.72 -35.64
C THR A 66 -0.52 10.65 -36.07
N TYR A 67 0.16 9.98 -35.14
CA TYR A 67 0.96 8.79 -35.46
C TYR A 67 0.45 7.54 -34.73
N LEU A 68 0.72 6.40 -35.34
CA LEU A 68 0.28 5.06 -34.90
C LEU A 68 1.51 4.26 -34.46
N TYR A 69 1.47 3.73 -33.23
CA TYR A 69 2.48 2.79 -32.76
C TYR A 69 1.82 1.62 -32.03
N LYS A 70 2.15 0.39 -32.46
CA LYS A 70 1.58 -0.87 -31.94
C LYS A 70 0.05 -0.90 -31.88
N GLY A 71 -0.60 -0.39 -32.92
CA GLY A 71 -2.05 -0.47 -33.11
C GLY A 71 -2.88 0.55 -32.34
N ARG A 72 -2.29 1.61 -31.77
CA ARG A 72 -3.04 2.74 -31.19
C ARG A 72 -2.62 4.08 -31.79
N ARG A 73 -3.61 4.97 -32.00
CA ARG A 73 -3.47 6.28 -32.64
C ARG A 73 -3.32 7.37 -31.58
N TYR A 74 -2.29 8.20 -31.68
CA TYR A 74 -2.04 9.33 -30.79
C TYR A 74 -1.82 10.62 -31.59
N GLY A 75 -2.39 11.73 -31.10
CA GLY A 75 -2.25 13.10 -31.60
C GLY A 75 -3.28 13.99 -30.93
N GLN A 76 -2.83 15.10 -30.32
CA GLN A 76 -3.70 15.94 -29.50
C GLN A 76 -4.33 17.08 -30.30
N ASN A 77 -5.66 17.09 -30.29
CA ASN A 77 -6.41 18.32 -30.06
C ASN A 77 -7.13 18.14 -28.72
N TYR A 78 -6.37 18.19 -27.61
CA TYR A 78 -6.92 18.37 -26.27
C TYR A 78 -6.70 19.83 -25.92
N ASN A 79 -7.73 20.63 -26.21
CA ASN A 79 -7.73 22.03 -25.86
C ASN A 79 -7.69 22.12 -24.32
N SER A 80 -6.65 22.80 -23.83
CA SER A 80 -6.34 22.95 -22.42
C SER A 80 -7.42 23.74 -21.70
N ASN A 81 -7.98 23.15 -20.64
CA ASN A 81 -8.50 23.85 -19.46
C ASN A 81 -8.75 22.80 -18.37
N TYR A 82 -7.69 22.16 -17.88
CA TYR A 82 -7.77 21.27 -16.71
C TYR A 82 -6.46 21.35 -15.91
N TYR A 83 -6.41 22.27 -14.95
CA TYR A 83 -5.54 22.12 -13.79
C TYR A 83 -6.09 20.97 -12.95
N GLY A 84 -5.27 19.93 -12.74
CA GLY A 84 -5.56 18.81 -11.85
C GLY A 84 -6.13 17.58 -12.54
N GLN A 85 -5.26 16.68 -13.02
CA GLN A 85 -5.66 15.33 -13.42
C GLN A 85 -4.65 14.31 -12.88
N ARG A 86 -5.08 13.51 -11.90
CA ARG A 86 -4.41 12.27 -11.47
C ARG A 86 -4.98 11.11 -12.32
N PRO A 87 -4.21 10.02 -12.54
CA PRO A 87 -4.78 8.77 -13.03
C PRO A 87 -5.96 8.35 -12.13
N GLY A 88 -7.15 8.16 -12.71
CA GLY A 88 -8.39 7.86 -11.97
C GLY A 88 -9.33 9.06 -11.69
N ASP A 89 -9.12 10.22 -12.30
CA ASP A 89 -10.08 11.34 -12.19
C ASP A 89 -11.42 11.01 -12.90
N PRO A 90 -12.55 10.91 -12.17
CA PRO A 90 -13.86 10.50 -12.71
C PRO A 90 -14.51 11.56 -13.64
N ARG A 91 -13.85 12.70 -13.84
CA ARG A 91 -14.32 13.78 -14.73
C ARG A 91 -13.77 13.67 -16.15
N ILE A 92 -12.85 12.75 -16.42
CA ILE A 92 -12.25 12.51 -17.74
C ILE A 92 -13.22 11.69 -18.60
N ARG A 93 -13.88 12.32 -19.60
CA ARG A 93 -14.63 11.59 -20.63
C ARG A 93 -13.67 10.78 -21.50
N GLY A 94 -13.92 9.48 -21.62
CA GLY A 94 -13.08 8.54 -22.37
C GLY A 94 -12.31 7.54 -21.50
N GLN A 95 -12.43 7.58 -20.16
CA GLN A 95 -12.11 6.42 -19.34
C GLN A 95 -13.14 5.31 -19.61
N ASP A 96 -12.65 4.08 -19.59
CA ASP A 96 -13.47 2.87 -19.65
C ASP A 96 -14.64 3.01 -18.66
N GLU A 97 -15.86 2.97 -19.16
CA GLU A 97 -17.08 3.27 -18.39
C GLU A 97 -17.25 2.35 -17.16
N ARG A 98 -16.43 1.31 -17.03
CA ARG A 98 -16.33 0.40 -15.88
C ARG A 98 -15.71 1.04 -14.62
N PHE A 99 -15.06 2.21 -14.70
CA PHE A 99 -14.33 2.82 -13.57
C PHE A 99 -14.88 4.17 -13.08
N SER A 100 -16.15 4.50 -13.37
CA SER A 100 -16.77 5.73 -12.87
C SER A 100 -17.12 5.62 -11.39
N TYR A 101 -16.28 6.17 -10.52
CA TYR A 101 -16.64 6.45 -9.13
C TYR A 101 -17.60 7.63 -9.03
N ASP A 102 -18.47 7.62 -8.01
CA ASP A 102 -19.46 8.66 -7.75
C ASP A 102 -18.80 10.06 -7.68
N ARG A 103 -19.36 11.00 -8.46
CA ARG A 103 -18.89 12.38 -8.61
C ARG A 103 -19.03 13.23 -7.36
N ALA A 104 -19.74 12.76 -6.35
CA ALA A 104 -19.98 13.53 -5.13
C ALA A 104 -18.85 13.41 -4.09
N GLY A 105 -17.99 12.39 -4.13
CA GLY A 105 -16.94 12.20 -3.12
C GLY A 105 -17.46 12.02 -1.68
N ILE A 106 -18.77 11.77 -1.52
CA ILE A 106 -19.45 11.59 -0.22
C ILE A 106 -19.73 10.11 0.06
N ALA A 107 -19.60 9.24 -0.93
CA ALA A 107 -19.76 7.80 -0.73
C ALA A 107 -18.50 7.23 -0.08
N GLU A 108 -18.66 6.65 1.11
CA GLU A 108 -17.68 5.74 1.70
C GLU A 108 -17.26 4.70 0.63
N PRO A 109 -15.99 4.26 0.60
CA PRO A 109 -15.58 3.20 -0.31
C PRO A 109 -16.51 2.01 -0.07
N ILE A 110 -17.34 1.68 -1.07
CA ILE A 110 -18.17 0.49 -1.04
C ILE A 110 -17.18 -0.67 -1.04
N LEU A 111 -16.88 -1.21 0.13
CA LEU A 111 -16.20 -2.48 0.24
C LEU A 111 -17.06 -3.48 -0.52
N PRO A 112 -16.54 -4.15 -1.56
CA PRO A 112 -17.31 -5.20 -2.22
C PRO A 112 -17.60 -6.26 -1.16
N GLY A 113 -18.88 -6.40 -0.80
CA GLY A 113 -19.31 -7.28 0.29
C GLY A 113 -20.27 -6.64 1.28
N ILE A 114 -21.20 -7.44 1.80
CA ILE A 114 -22.09 -7.06 2.90
C ILE A 114 -21.76 -7.96 4.08
N LEU A 115 -21.66 -7.40 5.29
CA LEU A 115 -21.48 -8.21 6.50
C LEU A 115 -22.71 -9.11 6.74
N GLY A 116 -22.52 -10.26 7.36
CA GLY A 116 -23.64 -11.06 7.88
C GLY A 116 -24.40 -10.29 8.95
N GLY A 117 -25.73 -10.32 8.92
CA GLY A 117 -26.57 -9.51 9.80
C GLY A 117 -26.53 -8.02 9.44
N TRP A 118 -27.71 -7.40 9.30
CA TRP A 118 -27.77 -6.02 8.79
C TRP A 118 -27.15 -4.99 9.76
N ARG A 119 -26.29 -4.11 9.24
CA ARG A 119 -25.67 -2.97 9.95
C ARG A 119 -25.73 -1.69 9.08
N GLU A 120 -26.45 -0.68 9.56
CA GLU A 120 -26.69 0.57 8.82
C GLU A 120 -25.41 1.37 8.55
N ASP A 121 -24.46 1.28 9.47
CA ASP A 121 -23.15 1.93 9.49
C ASP A 121 -22.15 1.37 8.46
N LEU A 122 -22.35 0.14 7.96
CA LEU A 122 -21.34 -0.54 7.13
C LEU A 122 -21.89 -1.13 5.82
N GLN A 123 -23.21 -1.19 5.67
CA GLN A 123 -23.84 -1.95 4.57
C GLN A 123 -24.74 -1.11 3.67
N GLY A 124 -24.84 0.20 3.93
CA GLY A 124 -25.67 1.11 3.14
C GLY A 124 -27.10 0.58 2.95
N LYS A 125 -27.54 0.48 1.69
CA LYS A 125 -28.92 0.11 1.34
C LYS A 125 -29.19 -1.37 1.68
N LYS A 126 -30.03 -1.57 2.69
CA LYS A 126 -30.45 -2.87 3.24
C LYS A 126 -30.83 -3.89 2.15
N ARG A 127 -30.21 -5.08 2.19
CA ARG A 127 -30.63 -6.26 1.43
C ARG A 127 -31.37 -7.24 2.35
N ASP A 128 -32.64 -7.50 2.10
CA ASP A 128 -33.47 -8.29 3.04
C ASP A 128 -32.94 -9.69 3.32
N GLN A 129 -32.28 -10.32 2.34
CA GLN A 129 -31.67 -11.66 2.47
C GLN A 129 -30.48 -11.72 3.46
N THR A 130 -29.95 -10.58 3.92
CA THR A 130 -28.77 -10.54 4.81
C THR A 130 -29.14 -10.53 6.30
N ARG A 131 -30.41 -10.32 6.65
CA ARG A 131 -30.88 -10.24 8.04
C ARG A 131 -30.71 -11.54 8.81
N GLU A 132 -30.89 -12.67 8.13
CA GLU A 132 -30.86 -14.02 8.72
C GLU A 132 -29.50 -14.70 8.56
N LYS A 133 -28.54 -14.03 7.91
CA LYS A 133 -27.20 -14.57 7.71
C LYS A 133 -26.41 -14.56 9.02
N LEU A 134 -25.58 -15.58 9.21
CA LEU A 134 -24.65 -15.65 10.33
C LEU A 134 -23.78 -14.40 10.32
N ARG A 135 -23.78 -13.66 11.43
CA ARG A 135 -22.97 -12.46 11.59
C ARG A 135 -21.64 -12.79 12.26
N ASP A 136 -21.71 -13.24 13.51
CA ASP A 136 -20.55 -13.33 14.38
C ASP A 136 -19.86 -14.69 14.25
N VAL A 137 -18.54 -14.68 14.30
CA VAL A 137 -17.69 -15.88 14.34
C VAL A 137 -16.66 -15.73 15.44
N PHE A 138 -16.29 -16.84 16.06
CA PHE A 138 -15.36 -16.86 17.20
C PHE A 138 -14.20 -17.79 16.89
N VAL A 139 -12.98 -17.34 17.22
CA VAL A 139 -11.75 -18.11 17.09
C VAL A 139 -10.96 -17.99 18.38
N ASP A 140 -10.54 -19.12 18.94
CA ASP A 140 -9.65 -19.13 20.10
C ASP A 140 -8.21 -19.03 19.61
N THR A 141 -7.50 -17.97 20.01
CA THR A 141 -6.08 -17.76 19.73
C THR A 141 -5.25 -18.13 20.95
N VAL A 142 -3.92 -18.15 20.82
CA VAL A 142 -3.01 -18.33 21.97
C VAL A 142 -3.13 -17.21 23.02
N TYR A 143 -3.72 -16.07 22.64
CA TYR A 143 -3.92 -14.92 23.53
C TYR A 143 -5.32 -14.85 24.12
N GLY A 144 -6.28 -15.64 23.63
CA GLY A 144 -7.69 -15.57 24.03
C GLY A 144 -8.67 -15.63 22.87
N THR A 145 -9.96 -15.59 23.16
CA THR A 145 -11.00 -15.67 22.15
C THR A 145 -11.12 -14.35 21.39
N VAL A 146 -11.30 -14.43 20.07
CA VAL A 146 -11.51 -13.28 19.18
C VAL A 146 -12.84 -13.44 18.47
N GLN A 147 -13.70 -12.43 18.59
CA GLN A 147 -14.95 -12.29 17.83
C GLN A 147 -14.68 -11.53 16.54
N GLY A 148 -14.88 -12.18 15.40
CA GLY A 148 -14.95 -11.54 14.09
C GLY A 148 -16.36 -11.61 13.51
N PHE A 149 -16.46 -11.43 12.20
CA PHE A 149 -17.74 -11.47 11.49
C PHE A 149 -17.61 -12.09 10.09
N GLN A 150 -18.72 -12.62 9.57
CA GLN A 150 -18.81 -13.10 8.19
C GLN A 150 -19.03 -11.94 7.21
N VAL A 151 -18.39 -12.05 6.05
CA VAL A 151 -18.50 -11.14 4.92
C VAL A 151 -19.05 -11.92 3.72
N TYR A 152 -20.19 -11.49 3.21
CA TYR A 152 -20.85 -12.07 2.06
C TYR A 152 -20.59 -11.20 0.83
N LEU A 153 -19.83 -11.74 -0.13
CA LEU A 153 -19.54 -11.07 -1.38
C LEU A 153 -20.67 -11.31 -2.37
N PHE A 154 -21.21 -10.22 -2.92
CA PHE A 154 -22.19 -10.26 -4.01
C PHE A 154 -21.59 -9.80 -5.33
N ASP A 155 -20.44 -9.15 -5.30
CA ASP A 155 -19.73 -8.69 -6.49
C ASP A 155 -18.75 -9.78 -6.94
N ASN A 156 -18.65 -9.99 -8.25
CA ASN A 156 -17.66 -10.89 -8.84
C ASN A 156 -16.46 -10.06 -9.32
N PRO A 157 -15.23 -10.29 -8.81
CA PRO A 157 -14.03 -9.58 -9.26
C PRO A 157 -13.50 -10.08 -10.60
N ASP A 158 -14.12 -11.12 -11.19
CA ASP A 158 -13.73 -11.62 -12.51
C ASP A 158 -13.90 -10.52 -13.57
N PRO A 159 -12.79 -10.06 -14.20
CA PRO A 159 -12.82 -9.01 -15.21
C PRO A 159 -13.58 -9.44 -16.49
N GLU A 160 -13.77 -10.75 -16.72
CA GLU A 160 -14.56 -11.29 -17.83
C GLU A 160 -16.06 -11.34 -17.52
N SER A 161 -16.47 -11.17 -16.25
CA SER A 161 -17.88 -11.26 -15.86
C SER A 161 -18.77 -10.13 -16.39
N LEU A 162 -18.19 -9.12 -17.06
CA LEU A 162 -18.86 -7.89 -17.55
C LEU A 162 -19.63 -7.11 -16.46
N TYR A 163 -19.52 -7.52 -15.20
CA TYR A 163 -20.23 -6.95 -14.07
C TYR A 163 -19.65 -5.59 -13.67
N ARG A 164 -20.53 -4.62 -13.39
CA ARG A 164 -20.16 -3.33 -12.79
C ARG A 164 -20.86 -3.20 -11.43
N PRO A 165 -20.12 -2.95 -10.33
CA PRO A 165 -20.73 -2.64 -9.05
C PRO A 165 -21.77 -1.53 -9.19
N GLY A 166 -23.02 -1.80 -8.80
CA GLY A 166 -24.13 -0.84 -8.84
C GLY A 166 -24.94 -0.76 -10.14
N SER A 167 -24.59 -1.48 -11.22
CA SER A 167 -25.39 -1.47 -12.46
C SER A 167 -26.53 -2.49 -12.47
N GLU A 168 -26.45 -3.55 -11.65
CA GLU A 168 -27.46 -4.60 -11.57
C GLU A 168 -27.77 -4.93 -10.11
N PHE A 169 -29.04 -5.23 -9.82
CA PHE A 169 -29.46 -5.83 -8.56
C PHE A 169 -28.92 -7.26 -8.49
N ILE A 170 -27.72 -7.45 -7.92
CA ILE A 170 -27.24 -8.79 -7.63
C ILE A 170 -27.93 -9.30 -6.36
N GLU A 171 -28.79 -10.29 -6.55
CA GLU A 171 -29.34 -11.12 -5.47
C GLU A 171 -28.43 -12.32 -5.14
N ARG A 172 -27.51 -12.70 -6.03
CA ARG A 172 -26.70 -13.92 -5.87
C ARG A 172 -25.39 -13.67 -5.12
N GLN A 173 -25.26 -14.30 -3.96
CA GLN A 173 -24.01 -14.44 -3.22
C GLN A 173 -22.95 -15.14 -4.10
N GLN A 174 -21.79 -14.50 -4.28
CA GLN A 174 -20.64 -15.01 -5.03
C GLN A 174 -19.61 -15.71 -4.12
N GLY A 175 -19.55 -15.33 -2.85
CA GLY A 175 -18.67 -16.00 -1.89
C GLY A 175 -18.83 -15.52 -0.45
N ILE A 176 -18.11 -16.19 0.45
CA ILE A 176 -18.10 -15.94 1.90
C ILE A 176 -16.64 -15.91 2.36
N ALA A 177 -16.31 -14.96 3.22
CA ALA A 177 -15.09 -14.94 4.01
C ALA A 177 -15.40 -14.55 5.46
N SER A 178 -14.59 -15.02 6.39
CA SER A 178 -14.60 -14.54 7.77
C SER A 178 -13.53 -13.48 7.95
N ALA A 179 -13.88 -12.37 8.59
CA ALA A 179 -13.01 -11.22 8.82
C ALA A 179 -12.88 -10.93 10.33
N PHE A 180 -11.65 -10.63 10.74
CA PHE A 180 -11.30 -10.22 12.09
C PHE A 180 -10.43 -8.99 11.96
N LEU A 181 -10.93 -7.83 12.36
CA LEU A 181 -10.29 -6.53 12.16
C LEU A 181 -9.79 -5.97 13.48
N GLY A 182 -8.61 -5.35 13.50
CA GLY A 182 -8.12 -4.66 14.70
C GLY A 182 -7.69 -5.58 15.85
N ILE A 183 -7.06 -6.74 15.55
CA ILE A 183 -6.47 -7.60 16.58
C ILE A 183 -5.11 -7.02 17.00
N PRO A 184 -4.87 -6.76 18.31
CA PRO A 184 -3.58 -6.28 18.77
C PRO A 184 -2.56 -7.43 18.73
N TYR A 185 -1.50 -7.27 17.94
CA TYR A 185 -0.41 -8.26 17.88
C TYR A 185 0.73 -7.94 18.85
N ALA A 186 0.74 -6.70 19.37
CA ALA A 186 1.73 -6.19 20.32
C ALA A 186 1.05 -5.24 21.32
N GLN A 187 1.74 -4.95 22.42
CA GLN A 187 1.36 -3.88 23.34
C GLN A 187 1.48 -2.51 22.68
N PRO A 188 0.62 -1.55 23.04
CA PRO A 188 0.70 -0.17 22.55
C PRO A 188 2.11 0.42 22.76
N PRO A 189 2.78 0.96 21.72
CA PRO A 189 4.14 1.51 21.83
C PRO A 189 4.13 2.96 22.33
N VAL A 190 3.25 3.28 23.28
CA VAL A 190 3.06 4.62 23.85
C VAL A 190 3.97 4.85 25.05
N PHE A 191 4.26 6.12 25.36
CA PHE A 191 5.08 6.53 26.51
C PHE A 191 6.42 5.77 26.58
N GLU A 192 6.56 4.85 27.53
CA GLU A 192 7.76 4.04 27.69
C GLU A 192 7.98 3.03 26.56
N GLY A 193 6.93 2.64 25.82
CA GLY A 193 7.06 1.82 24.62
C GLY A 193 7.60 2.57 23.40
N ARG A 194 7.59 3.92 23.44
CA ARG A 194 8.09 4.74 22.34
C ARG A 194 9.60 4.58 22.20
N PHE A 195 10.05 4.36 20.97
CA PHE A 195 11.45 4.06 20.63
C PHE A 195 12.01 2.83 21.38
N LYS A 196 11.17 1.81 21.57
CA LYS A 196 11.58 0.47 22.03
C LYS A 196 10.98 -0.61 21.11
N PRO A 197 11.57 -1.83 21.07
CA PRO A 197 10.98 -2.97 20.38
C PRO A 197 9.54 -3.21 20.83
N PRO A 198 8.67 -3.73 19.95
CA PRO A 198 7.32 -4.11 20.35
C PRO A 198 7.37 -5.21 21.42
N ARG A 199 6.34 -5.27 22.27
CA ARG A 199 6.19 -6.32 23.29
C ARG A 199 4.95 -7.14 23.02
N LEU A 200 4.97 -8.42 23.38
CA LEU A 200 3.80 -9.27 23.26
C LEU A 200 2.63 -8.71 24.09
N HIS A 201 1.45 -8.68 23.47
CA HIS A 201 0.23 -8.26 24.15
C HIS A 201 -0.09 -9.23 25.31
N LYS A 202 -0.72 -8.72 26.37
CA LYS A 202 -1.23 -9.57 27.44
C LYS A 202 -2.41 -10.38 26.91
N SER A 203 -2.59 -11.62 27.35
CA SER A 203 -3.77 -12.39 26.99
C SER A 203 -5.06 -11.65 27.39
N TRP A 204 -6.13 -11.88 26.63
CA TRP A 204 -7.48 -11.39 26.87
C TRP A 204 -8.45 -12.55 27.06
N GLN A 205 -9.64 -12.28 27.61
CA GLN A 205 -10.71 -13.28 27.63
C GLN A 205 -11.46 -13.30 26.31
N LEU A 206 -11.95 -12.13 25.88
CA LEU A 206 -12.65 -11.93 24.61
C LEU A 206 -12.22 -10.59 23.99
N MET A 207 -11.86 -10.61 22.71
CA MET A 207 -11.55 -9.41 21.92
C MET A 207 -12.57 -9.25 20.79
N GLN A 208 -13.15 -8.06 20.65
CA GLN A 208 -14.07 -7.74 19.56
C GLN A 208 -13.29 -7.18 18.37
N ALA A 209 -13.00 -8.04 17.40
CA ALA A 209 -12.25 -7.73 16.19
C ALA A 209 -13.20 -7.40 15.03
N VAL A 210 -14.03 -6.38 15.20
CA VAL A 210 -15.11 -6.04 14.24
C VAL A 210 -14.86 -4.75 13.45
N ASP A 211 -13.87 -3.96 13.83
CA ASP A 211 -13.50 -2.69 13.21
C ASP A 211 -11.97 -2.59 13.09
N PHE A 212 -11.48 -1.83 12.11
CA PHE A 212 -10.05 -1.62 11.95
C PHE A 212 -9.47 -0.85 13.15
N GLY A 213 -8.28 -1.26 13.60
CA GLY A 213 -7.48 -0.43 14.50
C GLY A 213 -6.99 0.85 13.79
N PRO A 214 -6.64 1.90 14.55
CA PRO A 214 -6.17 3.16 13.98
C PRO A 214 -4.84 2.96 13.23
N ALA A 215 -4.60 3.75 12.19
CA ALA A 215 -3.33 3.78 11.49
C ALA A 215 -2.24 4.46 12.34
N CYS A 216 -0.97 4.16 12.05
CA CYS A 216 0.14 4.80 12.75
C CYS A 216 0.29 6.28 12.36
N PRO A 217 0.86 7.14 13.24
CA PRO A 217 1.02 8.56 12.98
C PRO A 217 1.90 8.82 11.78
N GLN A 218 1.41 9.65 10.85
CA GLN A 218 2.00 9.92 9.54
C GLN A 218 1.53 11.30 9.02
N PRO A 219 2.12 11.85 7.95
CA PRO A 219 1.72 13.15 7.41
C PRO A 219 0.26 13.19 6.99
N ALA A 220 -0.44 14.25 7.40
CA ALA A 220 -1.89 14.40 7.25
C ALA A 220 -2.36 14.28 5.80
N ARG A 221 -1.50 14.63 4.82
CA ARG A 221 -1.77 14.49 3.38
C ARG A 221 -2.01 13.05 2.91
N TYR A 222 -1.59 12.06 3.71
CA TYR A 222 -1.80 10.64 3.46
C TYR A 222 -2.96 10.06 4.27
N THR A 223 -3.62 10.87 5.09
CA THR A 223 -4.70 10.46 5.99
C THR A 223 -6.00 11.19 5.65
N GLY A 224 -7.12 10.69 6.15
CA GLY A 224 -8.45 11.23 5.92
C GLY A 224 -9.41 10.20 5.34
N ALA A 225 -10.71 10.46 5.52
CA ALA A 225 -11.77 9.56 5.08
C ALA A 225 -11.72 9.26 3.57
N THR A 226 -11.37 10.26 2.75
CA THR A 226 -11.24 10.11 1.29
C THR A 226 -10.06 9.23 0.85
N LEU A 227 -9.08 9.02 1.74
CA LEU A 227 -7.94 8.14 1.52
C LEU A 227 -8.09 6.78 2.23
N GLY A 228 -9.23 6.54 2.90
CA GLY A 228 -9.49 5.32 3.64
C GLY A 228 -8.78 5.22 5.00
N ILE A 229 -8.10 6.28 5.45
CA ILE A 229 -7.37 6.29 6.74
C ILE A 229 -8.06 7.31 7.65
N ARG A 230 -9.13 6.89 8.34
CA ARG A 230 -9.97 7.77 9.16
C ARG A 230 -9.32 8.10 10.50
N ASP A 231 -8.82 7.07 11.16
CA ASP A 231 -8.32 7.15 12.52
C ASP A 231 -6.80 6.92 12.55
N VAL A 232 -6.12 7.71 13.37
CA VAL A 232 -4.67 7.69 13.55
C VAL A 232 -4.38 7.77 15.04
N ASP A 233 -3.52 6.89 15.55
CA ASP A 233 -3.10 6.87 16.94
C ASP A 233 -1.68 6.30 17.05
N GLU A 234 -0.95 6.58 18.14
CA GLU A 234 0.33 5.93 18.44
C GLU A 234 0.13 4.47 18.87
N ASP A 235 -0.98 4.17 19.53
CA ASP A 235 -1.46 2.81 19.68
C ASP A 235 -1.99 2.30 18.34
N CYS A 236 -1.10 1.81 17.48
CA CYS A 236 -1.45 1.39 16.11
C CYS A 236 -1.03 -0.04 15.77
N LEU A 237 -0.52 -0.84 16.71
CA LEU A 237 0.04 -2.18 16.43
C LEU A 237 -1.04 -3.27 16.34
N TYR A 238 -1.88 -3.10 15.32
CA TYR A 238 -3.02 -3.95 15.02
C TYR A 238 -2.85 -4.68 13.69
N LEU A 239 -3.44 -5.87 13.60
CA LEU A 239 -3.55 -6.66 12.37
C LEU A 239 -5.00 -7.06 12.09
N ASN A 240 -5.25 -7.43 10.85
CA ASN A 240 -6.54 -7.87 10.34
C ASN A 240 -6.33 -9.23 9.67
N VAL A 241 -7.21 -10.19 9.96
CA VAL A 241 -7.20 -11.52 9.37
C VAL A 241 -8.46 -11.69 8.53
N PHE A 242 -8.27 -12.10 7.27
CA PHE A 242 -9.33 -12.50 6.36
C PHE A 242 -9.08 -13.95 5.98
N THR A 243 -10.06 -14.82 6.19
CA THR A 243 -9.94 -16.24 5.89
C THR A 243 -11.16 -16.70 5.09
N PRO A 244 -11.06 -17.75 4.26
CA PRO A 244 -12.23 -18.50 3.82
C PRO A 244 -13.12 -18.86 5.01
N ASP A 245 -14.40 -19.11 4.76
CA ASP A 245 -15.40 -19.38 5.80
C ASP A 245 -14.85 -20.29 6.92
N ILE A 246 -14.65 -19.69 8.10
CA ILE A 246 -14.03 -20.37 9.24
C ILE A 246 -14.88 -21.54 9.73
N THR A 247 -16.17 -21.56 9.37
CA THR A 247 -17.14 -22.58 9.79
C THR A 247 -17.11 -23.84 8.92
N GLU A 248 -16.44 -23.83 7.76
CA GLU A 248 -16.33 -24.99 6.85
C GLU A 248 -15.44 -26.14 7.38
N GLY A 249 -14.97 -26.06 8.63
CA GLY A 249 -14.27 -27.12 9.36
C GLY A 249 -12.75 -27.16 9.15
N THR A 250 -12.03 -27.74 10.11
CA THR A 250 -10.55 -27.70 10.22
C THR A 250 -9.81 -28.65 9.26
N GLY A 251 -10.51 -29.27 8.30
CA GLY A 251 -9.94 -30.26 7.38
C GLY A 251 -9.09 -29.67 6.25
N HIS A 252 -9.18 -28.36 6.03
CA HIS A 252 -8.45 -27.65 4.97
C HIS A 252 -7.58 -26.54 5.59
N LYS A 253 -6.26 -26.67 5.46
CA LYS A 253 -5.32 -25.59 5.76
C LYS A 253 -5.06 -24.77 4.50
N TYR A 254 -5.26 -23.47 4.57
CA TYR A 254 -5.07 -22.55 3.45
C TYR A 254 -3.70 -21.86 3.53
N PRO A 255 -3.00 -21.64 2.40
CA PRO A 255 -1.78 -20.83 2.40
C PRO A 255 -2.03 -19.46 3.02
N VAL A 256 -1.05 -18.94 3.77
CA VAL A 256 -1.14 -17.65 4.46
C VAL A 256 -0.36 -16.61 3.68
N MET A 257 -1.00 -15.49 3.37
CA MET A 257 -0.41 -14.35 2.69
C MET A 257 -0.44 -13.13 3.61
N ILE A 258 0.73 -12.62 3.98
CA ILE A 258 0.87 -11.45 4.85
C ILE A 258 1.25 -10.24 3.99
N TYR A 259 0.32 -9.29 3.89
CA TYR A 259 0.50 -8.03 3.18
C TYR A 259 1.21 -7.01 4.06
N ILE A 260 2.37 -6.54 3.58
CA ILE A 260 3.12 -5.44 4.18
C ILE A 260 2.89 -4.21 3.30
N HIS A 261 2.21 -3.20 3.83
CA HIS A 261 1.96 -1.99 3.05
C HIS A 261 3.26 -1.23 2.76
N GLY A 262 3.30 -0.57 1.60
CA GLY A 262 4.38 0.35 1.22
C GLY A 262 4.21 1.74 1.85
N GLY A 263 4.79 2.76 1.20
CA GLY A 263 4.69 4.16 1.62
C GLY A 263 6.00 4.72 2.19
N ASP A 264 7.13 4.36 1.57
CA ASP A 264 8.46 4.91 1.84
C ASP A 264 8.90 4.88 3.31
N PHE A 265 8.34 3.94 4.08
CA PHE A 265 8.46 3.85 5.53
C PHE A 265 7.90 5.05 6.32
N ILE A 266 7.19 6.00 5.68
CA ILE A 266 6.65 7.22 6.32
C ILE A 266 5.13 7.30 6.33
N HIS A 267 4.44 6.54 5.51
CA HIS A 267 2.98 6.55 5.39
C HIS A 267 2.43 5.17 4.97
N GLY A 268 1.11 5.04 4.96
CA GLY A 268 0.38 3.81 4.64
C GLY A 268 -0.39 3.23 5.82
N ALA A 269 -1.26 2.27 5.55
CA ALA A 269 -2.07 1.58 6.57
C ALA A 269 -2.59 0.23 6.08
N SER A 270 -2.85 -0.68 7.03
CA SER A 270 -3.33 -2.05 6.79
C SER A 270 -4.73 -2.14 6.18
N ASN A 271 -5.57 -1.13 6.39
CA ASN A 271 -6.95 -1.08 5.92
C ASN A 271 -7.07 -0.64 4.44
N THR A 272 -5.96 -0.20 3.83
CA THR A 272 -5.92 0.18 2.41
C THR A 272 -5.91 -1.01 1.45
N PHE A 273 -5.74 -2.23 1.97
CA PHE A 273 -5.73 -3.46 1.17
C PHE A 273 -6.97 -4.32 1.46
N PRO A 274 -7.86 -4.54 0.48
CA PRO A 274 -9.10 -5.32 0.66
C PRO A 274 -8.84 -6.83 0.65
N GLY A 275 -8.30 -7.37 1.75
CA GLY A 275 -7.88 -8.78 1.85
C GLY A 275 -9.01 -9.81 1.74
N HIS A 276 -10.25 -9.43 2.06
CA HIS A 276 -11.44 -10.31 1.99
C HIS A 276 -11.74 -10.82 0.57
N ILE A 277 -11.43 -10.04 -0.47
CA ILE A 277 -11.61 -10.47 -1.87
C ILE A 277 -10.70 -11.67 -2.15
N MET A 278 -9.42 -11.55 -1.81
CA MET A 278 -8.46 -12.62 -2.04
C MET A 278 -8.78 -13.88 -1.23
N ALA A 279 -9.16 -13.71 0.04
CA ALA A 279 -9.55 -14.82 0.88
C ALA A 279 -10.74 -15.60 0.30
N THR A 280 -11.73 -14.89 -0.23
CA THR A 280 -12.95 -15.50 -0.78
C THR A 280 -12.68 -16.29 -2.06
N PHE A 281 -12.02 -15.68 -3.04
CA PHE A 281 -11.93 -16.23 -4.40
C PHE A 281 -10.72 -17.12 -4.64
N TYR A 282 -9.60 -16.89 -3.94
CA TYR A 282 -8.38 -17.67 -4.13
C TYR A 282 -8.11 -18.66 -3.00
N LYS A 283 -8.99 -18.72 -2.00
CA LYS A 283 -8.93 -19.66 -0.87
C LYS A 283 -7.57 -19.61 -0.15
N VAL A 284 -7.21 -18.41 0.31
CA VAL A 284 -5.99 -18.12 1.07
C VAL A 284 -6.34 -17.34 2.34
N VAL A 285 -5.59 -17.52 3.42
CA VAL A 285 -5.68 -16.60 4.56
C VAL A 285 -4.88 -15.36 4.21
N VAL A 286 -5.48 -14.18 4.33
CA VAL A 286 -4.82 -12.90 4.10
C VAL A 286 -4.72 -12.14 5.41
N VAL A 287 -3.51 -11.69 5.74
CA VAL A 287 -3.26 -10.85 6.91
C VAL A 287 -2.75 -9.50 6.44
N THR A 288 -3.35 -8.41 6.92
CA THR A 288 -2.82 -7.05 6.76
C THR A 288 -2.51 -6.48 8.14
N PHE A 289 -1.49 -5.64 8.29
CA PHE A 289 -1.14 -5.10 9.61
C PHE A 289 -0.44 -3.75 9.51
N ASN A 290 -0.54 -2.98 10.59
CA ASN A 290 0.11 -1.68 10.75
C ASN A 290 1.47 -1.86 11.44
N TYR A 291 2.47 -1.07 11.09
CA TYR A 291 3.77 -1.00 11.77
C TYR A 291 4.17 0.47 11.94
N ARG A 292 5.01 0.80 12.95
CA ARG A 292 5.41 2.19 13.19
C ARG A 292 6.14 2.79 11.99
N LEU A 293 5.81 4.05 11.68
CA LEU A 293 6.29 4.78 10.49
C LEU A 293 7.16 5.98 10.88
N GLY A 294 7.89 6.50 9.89
CA GLY A 294 8.72 7.70 10.01
C GLY A 294 9.71 7.63 11.16
N ALA A 295 9.86 8.75 11.88
CA ALA A 295 10.71 8.81 13.06
C ALA A 295 10.27 7.85 14.17
N LEU A 296 8.96 7.64 14.37
CA LEU A 296 8.45 6.71 15.39
C LEU A 296 8.88 5.26 15.13
N GLY A 297 9.02 4.87 13.86
CA GLY A 297 9.45 3.54 13.45
C GLY A 297 10.96 3.38 13.28
N PHE A 298 11.68 4.42 12.85
CA PHE A 298 13.03 4.24 12.29
C PHE A 298 14.08 5.24 12.80
N LEU A 299 13.76 6.09 13.78
CA LEU A 299 14.73 7.02 14.34
C LEU A 299 15.89 6.28 15.00
N SER A 300 17.13 6.59 14.59
CA SER A 300 18.34 5.98 15.14
C SER A 300 19.39 7.04 15.46
N THR A 301 19.85 7.06 16.71
CA THR A 301 21.00 7.87 17.17
C THR A 301 22.31 7.09 17.07
N GLY A 302 22.28 5.87 16.51
CA GLY A 302 23.46 5.01 16.39
C GLY A 302 24.14 4.69 17.72
N ASP A 303 23.40 4.80 18.83
CA ASP A 303 23.83 4.50 20.18
C ASP A 303 22.65 3.94 21.02
N VAL A 304 22.92 3.68 22.29
CA VAL A 304 22.00 3.04 23.23
C VAL A 304 20.68 3.81 23.44
N ASN A 305 20.65 5.12 23.15
CA ASN A 305 19.46 5.94 23.40
C ASN A 305 18.36 5.69 22.38
N SER A 306 18.72 5.39 21.13
CA SER A 306 17.79 4.96 20.08
C SER A 306 18.53 4.15 19.03
N PRO A 307 18.65 2.82 19.20
CA PRO A 307 19.25 1.95 18.20
C PRO A 307 18.51 1.96 16.85
N GLY A 308 17.20 2.19 16.85
CA GLY A 308 16.33 2.23 15.67
C GLY A 308 15.63 0.90 15.40
N ASN A 309 15.14 0.73 14.16
CA ASN A 309 14.47 -0.50 13.67
C ASN A 309 13.14 -0.87 14.32
N TYR A 310 12.50 0.02 15.07
CA TYR A 310 11.23 -0.25 15.75
C TYR A 310 10.14 -0.74 14.78
N GLY A 311 9.98 -0.08 13.63
CA GLY A 311 8.98 -0.42 12.62
C GLY A 311 9.23 -1.78 11.94
N ILE A 312 10.48 -2.18 11.70
CA ILE A 312 10.77 -3.50 11.12
C ILE A 312 10.68 -4.62 12.18
N LEU A 313 10.96 -4.30 13.45
CA LEU A 313 10.71 -5.19 14.58
C LEU A 313 9.21 -5.40 14.83
N ASP A 314 8.37 -4.38 14.62
CA ASP A 314 6.91 -4.51 14.62
C ASP A 314 6.44 -5.52 13.57
N GLN A 315 6.99 -5.43 12.36
CA GLN A 315 6.69 -6.38 11.29
C GLN A 315 7.16 -7.81 11.64
N ALA A 316 8.34 -7.97 12.22
CA ALA A 316 8.81 -9.28 12.69
C ALA A 316 7.89 -9.87 13.77
N MET A 317 7.39 -9.03 14.69
CA MET A 317 6.42 -9.46 15.71
C MET A 317 5.07 -9.85 15.11
N ALA A 318 4.57 -9.10 14.11
CA ALA A 318 3.35 -9.45 13.40
C ALA A 318 3.49 -10.80 12.66
N VAL A 319 4.61 -11.03 11.96
CA VAL A 319 4.90 -12.31 11.29
C VAL A 319 4.95 -13.46 12.29
N LYS A 320 5.59 -13.26 13.45
CA LYS A 320 5.62 -14.25 14.53
C LYS A 320 4.21 -14.52 15.08
N TRP A 321 3.42 -13.49 15.33
CA TRP A 321 2.04 -13.63 15.81
C TRP A 321 1.21 -14.46 14.83
N VAL A 322 1.35 -14.21 13.52
CA VAL A 322 0.66 -14.98 12.48
C VAL A 322 1.12 -16.43 12.49
N TYR A 323 2.42 -16.69 12.58
CA TYR A 323 2.94 -18.07 12.66
C TYR A 323 2.37 -18.85 13.85
N ASP A 324 2.29 -18.20 15.02
CA ASP A 324 1.79 -18.80 16.25
C ASP A 324 0.26 -19.04 16.20
N ASN A 325 -0.48 -18.26 15.41
CA ASN A 325 -1.96 -18.29 15.39
C ASN A 325 -2.60 -18.79 14.09
N ALA A 326 -1.86 -18.94 12.99
CA ALA A 326 -2.40 -19.21 11.65
C ALA A 326 -3.39 -20.38 11.62
N GLU A 327 -3.09 -21.48 12.31
CA GLU A 327 -3.92 -22.68 12.31
C GLU A 327 -5.31 -22.47 12.91
N HIS A 328 -5.46 -21.54 13.86
CA HIS A 328 -6.75 -21.18 14.46
C HIS A 328 -7.65 -20.45 13.46
N PHE A 329 -7.06 -19.86 12.43
CA PHE A 329 -7.76 -19.22 11.31
C PHE A 329 -7.79 -20.11 10.05
N ASN A 330 -7.70 -21.44 10.22
CA ASN A 330 -7.59 -22.43 9.13
C ASN A 330 -6.38 -22.18 8.18
N GLY A 331 -5.36 -21.46 8.63
CA GLY A 331 -4.13 -21.19 7.88
C GLY A 331 -3.09 -22.29 8.02
N ASP A 332 -2.28 -22.47 6.98
CA ASP A 332 -1.09 -23.32 6.97
C ASP A 332 0.13 -22.52 7.42
N ARG A 333 0.57 -22.72 8.66
CA ARG A 333 1.77 -22.06 9.21
C ARG A 333 3.07 -22.41 8.48
N ASP A 334 3.10 -23.53 7.75
CA ASP A 334 4.26 -23.96 6.98
C ASP A 334 4.24 -23.40 5.54
N SER A 335 3.23 -22.58 5.20
CA SER A 335 3.05 -21.98 3.88
C SER A 335 2.77 -20.48 3.98
N ILE A 336 3.67 -19.75 4.62
CA ILE A 336 3.59 -18.29 4.77
C ILE A 336 4.30 -17.58 3.61
N THR A 337 3.57 -16.65 2.98
CA THR A 337 4.02 -15.76 1.91
C THR A 337 4.01 -14.31 2.39
N LEU A 338 5.15 -13.61 2.34
CA LEU A 338 5.17 -12.17 2.53
C LEU A 338 5.02 -11.45 1.18
N PHE A 339 4.19 -10.42 1.11
CA PHE A 339 4.02 -9.65 -0.12
C PHE A 339 3.70 -8.18 0.15
N GLY A 340 4.01 -7.32 -0.81
CA GLY A 340 3.67 -5.91 -0.74
C GLY A 340 4.38 -5.06 -1.79
N PRO A 341 3.99 -3.78 -1.95
CA PRO A 341 4.60 -2.84 -2.87
C PRO A 341 5.75 -2.04 -2.24
N GLY A 342 6.76 -1.67 -3.02
CA GLY A 342 7.79 -0.68 -2.64
C GLY A 342 8.48 -1.00 -1.31
N ALA A 343 8.33 -0.13 -0.31
CA ALA A 343 8.85 -0.34 1.05
C ALA A 343 8.35 -1.65 1.71
N GLY A 344 7.13 -2.11 1.39
CA GLY A 344 6.61 -3.40 1.82
C GLY A 344 7.32 -4.58 1.15
N ALA A 345 7.64 -4.47 -0.15
CA ALA A 345 8.46 -5.46 -0.85
C ALA A 345 9.88 -5.54 -0.29
N ALA A 346 10.50 -4.38 -0.02
CA ALA A 346 11.81 -4.31 0.61
C ALA A 346 11.78 -4.96 2.01
N SER A 347 10.78 -4.63 2.81
CA SER A 347 10.54 -5.24 4.11
C SER A 347 10.38 -6.77 4.05
N ALA A 348 9.59 -7.29 3.10
CA ALA A 348 9.43 -8.73 2.91
C ALA A 348 10.77 -9.43 2.62
N GLY A 349 11.63 -8.82 1.80
CA GLY A 349 12.96 -9.33 1.52
C GLY A 349 13.93 -9.19 2.70
N LEU A 350 13.79 -8.18 3.56
CA LEU A 350 14.58 -8.08 4.80
C LEU A 350 14.16 -9.16 5.81
N LEU A 351 12.85 -9.36 6.00
CA LEU A 351 12.31 -10.38 6.90
C LEU A 351 12.62 -11.81 6.44
N MET A 352 12.82 -12.06 5.14
CA MET A 352 13.19 -13.41 4.67
C MET A 352 14.61 -13.83 5.11
N VAL A 353 15.51 -12.85 5.34
CA VAL A 353 16.91 -13.10 5.75
C VAL A 353 17.16 -12.80 7.22
N ALA A 354 16.24 -12.11 7.90
CA ALA A 354 16.39 -11.79 9.31
C ALA A 354 16.40 -13.07 10.16
N PRO A 355 17.35 -13.25 11.12
CA PRO A 355 17.44 -14.44 11.94
C PRO A 355 16.13 -14.81 12.66
N GLN A 356 15.36 -13.80 13.10
CA GLN A 356 14.11 -13.99 13.85
C GLN A 356 12.95 -14.56 13.00
N THR A 357 12.97 -14.35 11.68
CA THR A 357 11.82 -14.68 10.79
C THR A 357 12.20 -15.56 9.61
N SER A 358 13.49 -15.76 9.33
CA SER A 358 13.99 -16.54 8.18
C SER A 358 13.50 -17.98 8.12
N HIS A 359 13.16 -18.59 9.26
CA HIS A 359 12.58 -19.94 9.33
C HIS A 359 11.06 -19.96 9.10
N ILE A 360 10.38 -18.82 9.27
CA ILE A 360 8.93 -18.65 9.12
C ILE A 360 8.57 -18.40 7.64
N VAL A 361 9.35 -17.55 6.97
CA VAL A 361 9.04 -17.09 5.61
C VAL A 361 9.36 -18.17 4.58
N THR A 362 8.34 -18.64 3.85
CA THR A 362 8.50 -19.68 2.81
C THR A 362 8.40 -19.12 1.39
N LYS A 363 7.72 -17.99 1.20
CA LYS A 363 7.55 -17.35 -0.10
C LYS A 363 7.60 -15.83 0.04
N VAL A 364 8.09 -15.15 -1.00
CA VAL A 364 8.07 -13.68 -1.11
C VAL A 364 7.53 -13.27 -2.48
N ILE A 365 6.62 -12.29 -2.51
CA ILE A 365 6.18 -11.60 -3.72
C ILE A 365 6.53 -10.12 -3.57
N ALA A 366 7.63 -9.71 -4.19
CA ALA A 366 8.19 -8.37 -4.10
C ALA A 366 7.74 -7.49 -5.28
N GLN A 367 6.78 -6.59 -5.03
CA GLN A 367 6.20 -5.73 -6.06
C GLN A 367 6.92 -4.38 -6.09
N SER A 368 7.75 -4.12 -7.11
CA SER A 368 8.42 -2.84 -7.30
C SER A 368 9.28 -2.39 -6.11
N GLY A 369 9.97 -3.34 -5.46
CA GLY A 369 10.90 -3.07 -4.37
C GLY A 369 11.78 -4.28 -4.07
N SER A 370 12.87 -4.06 -3.34
CA SER A 370 13.87 -5.08 -3.04
C SER A 370 14.61 -4.77 -1.76
N ALA A 371 15.00 -5.80 -1.00
CA ALA A 371 15.80 -5.64 0.22
C ALA A 371 17.24 -5.15 -0.05
N VAL A 372 17.69 -5.19 -1.31
CA VAL A 372 18.98 -4.64 -1.76
C VAL A 372 18.84 -3.32 -2.51
N ALA A 373 17.65 -2.70 -2.52
CA ALA A 373 17.50 -1.36 -3.04
C ALA A 373 18.25 -0.36 -2.14
N ASP A 374 18.87 0.67 -2.73
CA ASP A 374 19.67 1.67 -2.01
C ASP A 374 18.89 2.37 -0.87
N TRP A 375 17.58 2.48 -1.04
CA TRP A 375 16.66 3.10 -0.08
C TRP A 375 16.05 2.12 0.93
N ALA A 376 16.26 0.81 0.78
CA ALA A 376 15.64 -0.21 1.62
C ALA A 376 16.28 -0.31 3.02
N MET A 377 17.56 0.08 3.14
CA MET A 377 18.31 -0.03 4.38
C MET A 377 19.44 1.00 4.44
N ILE A 378 19.65 1.61 5.60
CA ILE A 378 20.73 2.58 5.85
C ILE A 378 21.92 1.84 6.48
N PHE A 379 23.00 1.74 5.72
CA PHE A 379 24.25 1.12 6.19
C PHE A 379 25.18 2.10 6.92
N ASP A 380 25.10 3.39 6.59
CA ASP A 380 25.94 4.42 7.21
C ASP A 380 25.32 4.91 8.53
N ARG A 381 26.00 4.60 9.63
CA ARG A 381 25.62 5.06 10.97
C ARG A 381 25.56 6.58 11.07
N TYR A 382 26.44 7.30 10.39
CA TYR A 382 26.54 8.75 10.49
C TYR A 382 25.39 9.42 9.74
N ARG A 383 24.95 8.84 8.61
CA ARG A 383 23.71 9.23 7.94
C ARG A 383 22.52 9.11 8.89
N ALA A 384 22.32 7.96 9.54
CA ALA A 384 21.22 7.75 10.48
C ALA A 384 21.26 8.75 11.64
N GLN A 385 22.44 8.97 12.22
CA GLN A 385 22.66 9.95 13.28
C GLN A 385 22.35 11.38 12.85
N ASN A 386 22.83 11.79 11.67
CA ASN A 386 22.61 13.14 11.18
C ASN A 386 21.14 13.38 10.88
N THR A 387 20.46 12.44 10.20
CA THR A 387 19.00 12.47 9.97
C THR A 387 18.25 12.70 11.28
N SER A 388 18.54 11.93 12.33
CA SER A 388 17.89 12.06 13.65
C SER A 388 18.15 13.43 14.30
N ARG A 389 19.36 13.98 14.17
CA ARG A 389 19.70 15.31 14.70
C ARG A 389 19.02 16.44 13.94
N VAL A 390 19.01 16.39 12.61
CA VAL A 390 18.36 17.41 11.77
C VAL A 390 16.86 17.40 12.02
N PHE A 391 16.24 16.21 12.05
CA PHE A 391 14.83 16.06 12.41
C PHE A 391 14.53 16.62 13.80
N GLY A 392 15.33 16.24 14.81
CA GLY A 392 15.21 16.75 16.17
C GLY A 392 15.26 18.27 16.25
N ARG A 393 16.20 18.89 15.53
CA ARG A 393 16.30 20.36 15.44
C ARG A 393 15.06 20.97 14.78
N GLN A 394 14.56 20.39 13.69
CA GLN A 394 13.36 20.88 12.99
C GLN A 394 12.13 20.90 13.89
N ILE A 395 11.95 19.88 14.72
CA ILE A 395 10.81 19.81 15.65
C ILE A 395 11.14 20.41 17.02
N GLY A 396 12.21 21.21 17.14
CA GLY A 396 12.52 22.00 18.34
C GLY A 396 12.97 21.18 19.54
N CYS A 397 13.66 20.06 19.33
CA CYS A 397 14.33 19.28 20.37
C CYS A 397 15.83 19.57 20.46
N SER A 398 16.39 19.45 21.66
CA SER A 398 17.83 19.63 21.88
C SER A 398 18.63 18.52 21.21
N ILE A 399 19.70 18.90 20.50
CA ILE A 399 20.60 18.00 19.76
C ILE A 399 22.02 17.99 20.33
N GLU A 400 22.18 18.49 21.57
CA GLU A 400 23.45 18.53 22.29
C GLU A 400 23.98 17.12 22.62
N SER A 401 23.06 16.19 22.89
CA SER A 401 23.35 14.77 23.07
C SER A 401 22.18 13.93 22.54
N SER A 402 22.46 12.68 22.19
CA SER A 402 21.45 11.70 21.79
C SER A 402 20.41 11.45 22.87
N TRP A 403 20.82 11.41 24.15
CA TRP A 403 19.89 11.30 25.27
C TRP A 403 18.92 12.50 25.34
N LYS A 404 19.42 13.75 25.28
CA LYS A 404 18.56 14.94 25.31
C LYS A 404 17.59 14.98 24.12
N LEU A 405 18.05 14.55 22.95
CA LEU A 405 17.23 14.43 21.76
C LEU A 405 16.09 13.43 21.97
N VAL A 406 16.41 12.17 22.28
CA VAL A 406 15.42 11.11 22.46
C VAL A 406 14.48 11.42 23.62
N ASN A 407 14.99 11.94 24.74
CA ASN A 407 14.18 12.34 25.88
C ASN A 407 13.17 13.43 25.52
N CYS A 408 13.56 14.45 24.74
CA CYS A 408 12.65 15.48 24.25
C CYS A 408 11.57 14.88 23.33
N LEU A 409 11.96 13.99 22.41
CA LEU A 409 11.01 13.33 21.50
C LEU A 409 10.02 12.42 22.25
N LYS A 410 10.46 11.76 23.32
CA LYS A 410 9.60 10.92 24.15
C LYS A 410 8.64 11.73 25.01
N ASN A 411 9.15 12.75 25.70
CA ASN A 411 8.43 13.38 26.82
C ASN A 411 7.87 14.77 26.50
N SER A 412 8.33 15.43 25.44
CA SER A 412 7.96 16.82 25.13
C SER A 412 7.25 16.97 23.78
N ARG A 413 7.08 15.88 23.03
CA ARG A 413 6.43 15.87 21.71
C ARG A 413 5.35 14.80 21.66
N SER A 414 4.23 15.12 21.05
CA SER A 414 3.18 14.15 20.75
C SER A 414 3.57 13.27 19.56
N ALA A 415 3.02 12.06 19.50
CA ALA A 415 3.24 11.17 18.36
C ALA A 415 2.68 11.75 17.06
N PHE A 416 1.59 12.52 17.14
CA PHE A 416 1.03 13.25 16.00
C PHE A 416 1.98 14.33 15.47
N GLU A 417 2.61 15.13 16.34
CA GLU A 417 3.62 16.11 15.90
C GLU A 417 4.81 15.42 15.22
N ILE A 418 5.28 14.30 15.77
CA ILE A 418 6.41 13.54 15.21
C ILE A 418 6.03 12.90 13.87
N GLY A 419 4.87 12.24 13.79
CA GLY A 419 4.41 11.55 12.59
C GLY A 419 3.99 12.51 11.47
N ASN A 420 3.42 13.66 11.81
CA ASN A 420 2.98 14.65 10.83
C ASN A 420 4.11 15.53 10.27
N ALA A 421 5.28 15.52 10.91
CA ALA A 421 6.42 16.32 10.48
C ALA A 421 6.93 15.86 9.09
N GLU A 422 6.66 16.66 8.07
CA GLU A 422 7.24 16.45 6.75
C GLU A 422 8.75 16.72 6.77
N PHE A 423 9.52 15.68 6.48
CA PHE A 423 10.97 15.70 6.59
C PHE A 423 11.61 15.16 5.30
N PRO A 424 12.00 16.02 4.35
CA PRO A 424 12.69 15.58 3.15
C PRO A 424 14.12 15.11 3.51
N PRO A 425 14.65 14.06 2.86
CA PRO A 425 16.01 13.60 3.13
C PRO A 425 17.06 14.58 2.58
N GLU A 426 18.10 14.86 3.37
CA GLU A 426 19.31 15.53 2.88
C GLU A 426 20.20 14.57 2.07
N VAL A 427 20.19 13.28 2.41
CA VAL A 427 21.01 12.23 1.79
C VAL A 427 20.17 10.98 1.50
N GLY A 428 20.27 10.48 0.27
CA GLY A 428 19.55 9.30 -0.23
C GLY A 428 18.08 9.59 -0.55
N LEU A 429 17.34 8.55 -0.97
CA LEU A 429 15.96 8.72 -1.45
C LEU A 429 14.94 8.92 -0.34
N PHE A 430 15.09 8.22 0.79
CA PHE A 430 14.19 8.29 1.94
C PHE A 430 14.94 8.72 3.21
N PRO A 431 14.30 9.50 4.09
CA PRO A 431 14.90 9.93 5.36
C PRO A 431 14.94 8.78 6.37
N TRP A 432 13.94 7.90 6.31
CA TRP A 432 13.69 6.83 7.27
C TRP A 432 13.71 5.49 6.53
N ALA A 433 14.42 4.53 7.09
CA ALA A 433 14.46 3.13 6.64
C ALA A 433 15.07 2.29 7.78
N PRO A 434 14.94 0.96 7.74
CA PRO A 434 15.75 0.09 8.59
C PRO A 434 17.23 0.46 8.54
N VAL A 435 17.91 0.42 9.67
CA VAL A 435 19.37 0.63 9.79
C VAL A 435 20.05 -0.72 10.00
N ILE A 436 21.26 -0.91 9.46
CA ILE A 436 22.09 -2.05 9.86
C ILE A 436 22.37 -1.97 11.35
N GLU A 437 22.35 -3.11 12.04
CA GLU A 437 22.72 -3.10 13.46
C GLU A 437 24.12 -2.54 13.61
N MET A 438 24.18 -1.44 14.33
CA MET A 438 25.42 -0.84 14.75
C MET A 438 25.82 -1.60 16.01
N ASN A 439 27.06 -2.09 16.08
CA ASN A 439 27.57 -2.90 17.20
C ASN A 439 27.60 -2.08 18.52
N VAL A 440 26.42 -1.81 19.05
CA VAL A 440 26.10 -0.90 20.15
C VAL A 440 25.62 -1.78 21.30
N THR A 441 26.03 -1.41 22.51
CA THR A 441 25.47 -1.99 23.73
C THR A 441 23.99 -1.63 23.78
N VAL A 442 23.13 -2.61 23.52
CA VAL A 442 21.68 -2.39 23.61
C VAL A 442 21.31 -2.08 25.05
N PRO A 443 20.31 -1.21 25.26
CA PRO A 443 19.91 -0.81 26.61
C PRO A 443 19.32 -1.99 27.37
N ASP A 444 19.64 -2.09 28.65
CA ASP A 444 18.98 -2.99 29.59
C ASP A 444 17.77 -2.26 30.19
N TYR A 445 16.60 -2.46 29.57
CA TYR A 445 15.33 -1.92 30.07
C TYR A 445 14.48 -3.05 30.65
N GLU A 446 13.88 -2.80 31.81
CA GLU A 446 12.98 -3.75 32.45
C GLU A 446 11.86 -4.20 31.48
N GLY A 447 11.82 -5.50 31.20
CA GLY A 447 10.82 -6.12 30.32
C GLY A 447 11.21 -6.25 28.85
N TRP A 448 12.45 -5.91 28.46
CA TRP A 448 13.02 -6.19 27.14
C TRP A 448 14.29 -7.03 27.27
N ASP A 449 14.35 -8.13 26.54
CA ASP A 449 15.57 -8.93 26.43
C ASP A 449 16.49 -8.31 25.36
N ARG A 450 17.81 -8.50 25.50
CA ARG A 450 18.79 -8.08 24.48
C ARG A 450 18.44 -8.55 23.07
N LYS A 451 17.91 -9.77 22.93
CA LYS A 451 17.51 -10.35 21.64
C LYS A 451 16.40 -9.56 20.92
N ASP A 452 15.57 -8.84 21.66
CA ASP A 452 14.40 -8.13 21.12
C ASP A 452 14.82 -6.87 20.34
N TRP A 453 16.04 -6.40 20.56
CA TRP A 453 16.63 -5.23 19.90
C TRP A 453 17.37 -5.56 18.60
N HIS A 454 17.63 -6.85 18.36
CA HIS A 454 18.41 -7.31 17.20
C HIS A 454 17.49 -7.63 16.02
N PHE A 455 17.78 -7.06 14.86
CA PHE A 455 17.15 -7.37 13.58
C PHE A 455 18.13 -8.03 12.60
N ILE A 456 19.07 -7.27 12.03
CA ILE A 456 20.07 -7.75 11.06
C ILE A 456 21.44 -7.10 11.32
N SER A 457 22.46 -7.93 11.51
CA SER A 457 23.83 -7.50 11.81
C SER A 457 24.83 -7.55 10.65
N ASP A 458 24.45 -8.14 9.52
CA ASP A 458 25.31 -8.27 8.34
C ASP A 458 24.65 -7.60 7.13
N ASN A 459 25.42 -7.31 6.09
CA ASN A 459 24.85 -6.77 4.85
C ASN A 459 23.87 -7.79 4.25
N VAL A 460 22.68 -7.33 3.88
CA VAL A 460 21.59 -8.13 3.29
C VAL A 460 22.07 -8.91 2.06
N GLU A 461 22.87 -8.30 1.20
CA GLU A 461 23.42 -8.97 0.02
C GLU A 461 24.35 -10.13 0.42
N THR A 462 25.11 -9.95 1.51
CA THR A 462 25.97 -11.00 2.06
C THR A 462 25.15 -12.14 2.65
N LEU A 463 24.08 -11.85 3.38
CA LEU A 463 23.15 -12.86 3.90
C LEU A 463 22.50 -13.67 2.77
N ILE A 464 22.09 -13.00 1.69
CA ILE A 464 21.54 -13.66 0.50
C ILE A 464 22.60 -14.55 -0.16
N LYS A 465 23.82 -14.05 -0.36
CA LYS A 465 24.94 -14.83 -0.95
C LYS A 465 25.30 -16.06 -0.10
N LYS A 466 25.27 -15.92 1.23
CA LYS A 466 25.47 -17.02 2.19
C LYS A 466 24.27 -17.97 2.29
N ARG A 467 23.17 -17.68 1.60
CA ARG A 467 21.89 -18.41 1.70
C ARG A 467 21.35 -18.48 3.13
N SER A 468 21.49 -17.39 3.88
CA SER A 468 20.99 -17.24 5.26
C SER A 468 19.48 -16.93 5.24
N PHE A 469 18.70 -17.82 4.64
CA PHE A 469 17.24 -17.80 4.55
C PHE A 469 16.73 -19.25 4.41
N ASN A 470 15.41 -19.44 4.45
CA ASN A 470 14.79 -20.76 4.23
C ASN A 470 15.25 -21.39 2.90
N GLN A 471 15.87 -22.57 2.92
CA GLN A 471 16.39 -23.19 1.69
C GLN A 471 15.31 -23.55 0.66
N GLY A 472 14.04 -23.69 1.11
CA GLY A 472 12.88 -23.91 0.26
C GLY A 472 12.22 -22.63 -0.28
N LEU A 473 12.77 -21.45 0.02
CA LEU A 473 12.17 -20.16 -0.30
C LEU A 473 11.83 -20.04 -1.80
N ARG A 474 10.59 -19.60 -2.09
CA ARG A 474 10.19 -19.20 -3.44
C ARG A 474 10.07 -17.69 -3.52
N TYR A 475 10.64 -17.10 -4.56
CA TYR A 475 10.69 -15.65 -4.72
C TYR A 475 10.08 -15.26 -6.07
N MET A 476 9.12 -14.34 -6.04
CA MET A 476 8.55 -13.67 -7.20
C MET A 476 8.85 -12.18 -7.06
N SER A 477 9.28 -11.53 -8.15
CA SER A 477 9.52 -10.09 -8.19
C SER A 477 8.83 -9.48 -9.39
N SER A 478 8.44 -8.21 -9.30
CA SER A 478 7.98 -7.43 -10.44
C SER A 478 8.49 -6.00 -10.40
N VAL A 479 8.47 -5.35 -11.56
CA VAL A 479 8.65 -3.90 -11.74
C VAL A 479 7.61 -3.39 -12.73
N THR A 480 7.29 -2.10 -12.68
CA THR A 480 6.43 -1.42 -13.64
C THR A 480 7.26 -0.76 -14.76
N LEU A 481 6.63 -0.43 -15.89
CA LEU A 481 7.30 0.20 -17.02
C LEU A 481 7.85 1.61 -16.68
N GLN A 482 7.27 2.30 -15.70
CA GLN A 482 7.53 3.72 -15.41
C GLN A 482 7.63 3.98 -13.91
N GLU A 483 8.46 3.21 -13.19
CA GLU A 483 8.61 3.30 -11.72
C GLU A 483 8.89 4.73 -11.22
N ALA A 484 9.75 5.47 -11.95
CA ALA A 484 10.20 6.79 -11.53
C ALA A 484 9.27 7.94 -11.95
N ALA A 485 8.19 7.68 -12.70
CA ALA A 485 7.36 8.75 -13.27
C ALA A 485 6.76 9.66 -12.19
N GLY A 486 6.32 9.10 -11.06
CA GLY A 486 5.80 9.86 -9.92
C GLY A 486 6.86 10.78 -9.30
N PHE A 487 8.10 10.30 -9.14
CA PHE A 487 9.19 11.08 -8.58
C PHE A 487 9.63 12.22 -9.50
N ILE A 488 9.67 11.97 -10.81
CA ILE A 488 10.09 12.96 -11.80
C ILE A 488 9.03 14.07 -11.93
N THR A 489 7.75 13.69 -12.03
CA THR A 489 6.66 14.66 -12.22
C THR A 489 6.35 15.49 -10.97
N SER A 490 6.65 14.97 -9.78
CA SER A 490 6.48 15.73 -8.52
C SER A 490 7.67 16.63 -8.19
N ASN A 491 8.81 16.43 -8.84
CA ASN A 491 10.01 17.23 -8.60
C ASN A 491 10.06 18.45 -9.53
N LYS A 492 9.76 19.63 -8.96
CA LYS A 492 9.80 20.91 -9.67
C LYS A 492 11.17 21.24 -10.29
N THR A 493 12.28 20.69 -9.78
CA THR A 493 13.60 20.91 -10.38
C THR A 493 13.83 20.07 -11.64
N LEU A 494 12.96 19.09 -11.92
CA LEU A 494 13.02 18.21 -13.10
C LEU A 494 12.00 18.59 -14.19
N GLU A 495 11.10 19.55 -13.94
CA GLU A 495 10.23 20.18 -14.95
C GLU A 495 10.97 21.37 -15.62
N PRO A 496 11.01 21.57 -16.97
CA PRO A 496 10.64 20.74 -18.12
C PRO A 496 11.78 20.59 -19.18
N ASN A 497 13.06 20.62 -18.81
CA ASN A 497 14.17 20.63 -19.80
C ASN A 497 14.68 19.24 -20.25
N PHE A 498 14.06 18.14 -19.82
CA PHE A 498 14.52 16.80 -20.20
C PHE A 498 13.45 16.03 -20.97
N ARG A 499 13.77 15.66 -22.21
CA ARG A 499 13.06 14.60 -22.93
C ARG A 499 13.66 13.26 -22.52
N ILE A 500 12.90 12.46 -21.79
CA ILE A 500 13.25 11.06 -21.51
C ILE A 500 12.95 10.26 -22.78
N ASN A 501 13.99 9.91 -23.54
CA ASN A 501 13.90 9.06 -24.73
C ASN A 501 14.84 7.84 -24.57
N GLN A 502 14.90 6.98 -25.58
CA GLN A 502 15.73 5.77 -25.53
C GLN A 502 17.23 6.05 -25.50
N ASP A 503 17.66 7.29 -25.75
CA ASP A 503 19.06 7.73 -25.62
C ASP A 503 19.40 8.19 -24.18
N PHE A 504 18.39 8.37 -23.32
CA PHE A 504 18.56 8.70 -21.90
C PHE A 504 18.90 7.47 -21.05
N PHE A 505 18.50 6.28 -21.50
CA PHE A 505 18.80 4.98 -20.87
C PHE A 505 19.93 4.27 -21.64
#